data_AF-A0A7Y4VNK0-F1
#
_entry.id   AF-A0A7Y4VNK0-F1
#
_cell.length_a   1.000
_cell.length_b   1.000
_cell.length_c   1.000
_cell.angle_alpha   90.00
_cell.angle_beta   90.00
_cell.angle_gamma   90.00
#
_symmetry.space_group_name_H-M   'P 1'
#
loop_
_entity.id
_entity.type
_entity.pdbx_description
1 polymer ?
#
loop_
_entity_poly.entity_id
_entity_poly.type
_entity_poly.pdbx_seq_one_letter_code
_entity_poly.pdbx_strand_id
1 'polypeptide(L)'
;MKRHSRNRILLWVIALGLANFVVYTLTYWYLGGDAPNGGFENGHHFLRGHFIWSGAGKRTDPVSRGIWIYSFIHSITIWPTIAGVLVSMLILARPHIIATMKSDLPLRGMTYVNICILVIIVVTGATTMLFVRDFLSALAQTAAGVAYNV
;
A
#
# COMPACT_ATOMS: atom_id res chain seq x y z
N MET A 1 -11.76 -6.87 -26.34
CA MET A 1 -12.64 -6.92 -25.16
C MET A 1 -13.77 -5.89 -25.29
N LYS A 2 -15.03 -6.26 -25.00
CA LYS A 2 -16.18 -5.32 -25.07
C LYS A 2 -16.10 -4.25 -23.96
N ARG A 3 -16.59 -3.03 -24.22
CA ARG A 3 -16.58 -1.89 -23.26
C ARG A 3 -17.18 -2.26 -21.90
N HIS A 4 -18.30 -2.99 -21.91
CA HIS A 4 -18.98 -3.43 -20.69
C HIS A 4 -18.11 -4.37 -19.84
N SER A 5 -17.46 -5.35 -20.46
CA SER A 5 -16.56 -6.29 -19.76
C SER A 5 -15.35 -5.57 -19.15
N ARG A 6 -14.75 -4.62 -19.88
CA ARG A 6 -13.65 -3.79 -19.36
C ARG A 6 -14.08 -3.01 -18.13
N ASN A 7 -15.19 -2.30 -18.20
CA ASN A 7 -15.67 -1.49 -17.09
C ASN A 7 -15.99 -2.35 -15.87
N ARG A 8 -16.56 -3.54 -16.07
CA ARG A 8 -16.79 -4.50 -14.98
C ARG A 8 -15.50 -4.93 -14.30
N ILE A 9 -14.43 -5.20 -15.06
CA ILE A 9 -13.12 -5.54 -14.49
C ILE A 9 -12.58 -4.37 -13.66
N LEU A 10 -12.63 -3.14 -14.18
CA LEU A 10 -12.16 -1.95 -13.45
C LEU A 10 -12.92 -1.75 -12.14
N LEU A 11 -14.24 -1.95 -12.13
CA LEU A 11 -15.05 -1.88 -10.91
C LEU A 11 -14.67 -2.96 -9.90
N TRP A 12 -14.37 -4.18 -10.35
CA TRP A 12 -13.88 -5.23 -9.46
C TRP A 12 -12.51 -4.92 -8.87
N VAL A 13 -11.58 -4.36 -9.67
CA VAL A 13 -10.28 -3.90 -9.17
C VAL A 13 -10.46 -2.82 -8.09
N ILE A 14 -11.38 -1.88 -8.31
CA ILE A 14 -11.72 -0.86 -7.31
C ILE A 14 -12.24 -1.51 -6.02
N ALA A 15 -13.22 -2.42 -6.14
CA ALA A 15 -13.82 -3.09 -4.99
C ALA A 15 -12.79 -3.90 -4.18
N LEU A 16 -11.92 -4.64 -4.85
CA LEU A 16 -10.85 -5.42 -4.21
C LEU A 16 -9.82 -4.53 -3.52
N GLY A 17 -9.43 -3.42 -4.15
CA GLY A 17 -8.47 -2.49 -3.54
C GLY A 17 -9.05 -1.78 -2.31
N LEU A 18 -10.33 -1.38 -2.36
CA LEU A 18 -11.03 -0.82 -1.21
C LEU A 18 -11.17 -1.85 -0.07
N ALA A 19 -11.51 -3.10 -0.40
CA ALA A 19 -11.55 -4.16 0.59
C ALA A 19 -10.18 -4.37 1.26
N ASN A 20 -9.09 -4.43 0.47
CA ASN A 20 -7.73 -4.53 1.00
C ASN A 20 -7.40 -3.37 1.96
N PHE A 21 -7.73 -2.13 1.59
CA PHE A 21 -7.52 -0.96 2.45
C PHE A 21 -8.31 -1.04 3.76
N VAL A 22 -9.56 -1.50 3.72
CA VAL A 22 -10.39 -1.70 4.92
C VAL A 22 -9.79 -2.77 5.83
N VAL A 23 -9.39 -3.92 5.28
CA VAL A 23 -8.75 -4.98 6.07
C VAL A 23 -7.45 -4.46 6.69
N TYR A 24 -6.63 -3.71 5.95
CA TYR A 24 -5.42 -3.09 6.50
C TYR A 24 -5.74 -2.15 7.65
N THR A 25 -6.70 -1.24 7.47
CA THR A 25 -7.09 -0.25 8.49
C THR A 25 -7.56 -0.93 9.77
N LEU A 26 -8.45 -1.93 9.65
CA LEU A 26 -8.96 -2.68 10.80
C LEU A 26 -7.86 -3.48 11.49
N THR A 27 -6.96 -4.09 10.72
CA THR A 27 -5.83 -4.86 11.26
C THR A 27 -4.85 -3.93 11.98
N TYR A 28 -4.49 -2.79 11.37
CA TYR A 28 -3.58 -1.80 11.93
C TYR A 28 -4.13 -1.20 13.22
N TRP A 29 -5.44 -0.94 13.26
CA TRP A 29 -6.12 -0.49 14.46
C TRP A 29 -6.12 -1.56 15.55
N TYR A 30 -6.49 -2.81 15.23
CA TYR A 30 -6.55 -3.91 16.18
C TYR A 30 -5.17 -4.29 16.75
N LEU A 31 -4.13 -4.32 15.92
CA LEU A 31 -2.76 -4.63 16.32
C LEU A 31 -2.01 -3.42 16.90
N GLY A 32 -2.57 -2.21 16.80
CA GLY A 32 -1.95 -0.96 17.26
C GLY A 32 -0.87 -0.38 16.33
N GLY A 33 -0.41 -1.14 15.34
CA GLY A 33 0.62 -0.70 14.42
C GLY A 33 0.94 -1.72 13.34
N ASP A 34 2.09 -1.57 12.71
CA ASP A 34 2.58 -2.47 11.68
C ASP A 34 4.06 -2.84 11.87
N ALA A 35 4.45 -3.89 11.15
CA ALA A 35 5.79 -4.45 11.21
C ALA A 35 6.87 -3.58 10.53
N PRO A 36 6.60 -2.84 9.43
CA PRO A 36 7.57 -1.92 8.85
C PRO A 36 8.05 -0.83 9.81
N ASN A 37 7.21 -0.37 10.73
CA ASN A 37 7.61 0.60 11.75
C ASN A 37 8.13 -0.08 13.04
N GLY A 38 8.02 -1.40 13.12
CA GLY A 38 8.32 -2.22 14.29
C GLY A 38 9.81 -2.56 14.47
N GLY A 39 10.06 -3.70 15.10
CA GLY A 39 11.42 -4.15 15.35
C GLY A 39 11.51 -5.60 15.80
N PHE A 40 12.75 -6.04 16.00
CA PHE A 40 13.08 -7.34 16.56
C PHE A 40 14.18 -7.17 17.61
N GLU A 41 13.96 -7.66 18.82
CA GLU A 41 14.91 -7.59 19.93
C GLU A 41 14.77 -8.83 20.81
N ASN A 42 15.90 -9.39 21.27
CA ASN A 42 15.94 -10.53 22.20
C ASN A 42 15.10 -11.75 21.74
N GLY A 43 15.01 -12.00 20.43
CA GLY A 43 14.21 -13.11 19.89
C GLY A 43 12.72 -12.80 19.72
N HIS A 44 12.27 -11.60 20.07
CA HIS A 44 10.87 -11.18 20.02
C HIS A 44 10.63 -10.17 18.90
N HIS A 45 9.48 -10.29 18.24
CA HIS A 45 9.03 -9.36 17.21
C HIS A 45 8.08 -8.35 17.82
N PHE A 46 8.15 -7.11 17.35
CA PHE A 46 7.33 -6.01 17.84
C PHE A 46 6.73 -5.25 16.66
N LEU A 47 5.51 -4.76 16.84
CA LEU A 47 4.87 -3.82 15.93
C LEU A 47 4.93 -2.41 16.52
N ARG A 48 4.82 -1.40 15.67
CA ARG A 48 4.80 -0.01 16.10
C ARG A 48 3.89 0.80 15.19
N GLY A 49 3.22 1.80 15.77
CA GLY A 49 2.25 2.59 15.03
C GLY A 49 1.70 3.74 15.85
N HIS A 50 0.83 4.51 15.21
CA HIS A 50 0.22 5.70 15.82
C HIS A 50 -0.89 5.37 16.82
N PHE A 51 -1.40 4.14 16.84
CA PHE A 51 -2.48 3.73 17.74
C PHE A 51 -1.99 2.99 19.00
N ILE A 52 -0.67 2.96 19.27
CA ILE A 52 -0.14 2.43 20.54
C ILE A 52 -0.16 3.55 21.59
N TRP A 53 -1.15 3.49 22.46
CA TRP A 53 -1.38 4.44 23.56
C TRP A 53 -0.92 3.88 24.92
N SER A 54 0.23 3.20 24.99
CA SER A 54 0.74 2.66 26.26
C SER A 54 1.76 3.61 26.92
N GLY A 55 1.72 3.69 28.26
CA GLY A 55 2.63 4.52 29.06
C GLY A 55 4.09 4.04 29.09
N ALA A 56 4.40 2.89 28.49
CA ALA A 56 5.74 2.28 28.48
C ALA A 56 6.49 2.42 27.13
N GLY A 57 5.86 3.01 26.10
CA GLY A 57 6.54 3.35 24.84
C GLY A 57 5.73 3.05 23.58
N LYS A 58 6.29 3.44 22.42
CA LYS A 58 5.68 3.34 21.08
C LYS A 58 5.74 1.93 20.46
N ARG A 59 5.66 0.83 21.23
CA ARG A 59 5.79 -0.56 20.73
C ARG A 59 4.73 -1.48 21.35
N THR A 60 4.31 -2.51 20.60
CA THR A 60 3.38 -3.54 21.09
C THR A 60 4.07 -4.50 22.04
N ASP A 61 3.28 -5.35 22.72
CA ASP A 61 3.81 -6.58 23.30
C ASP A 61 4.43 -7.48 22.21
N PRO A 62 5.32 -8.42 22.59
CA PRO A 62 5.88 -9.40 21.67
C PRO A 62 4.80 -10.10 20.84
N VAL A 63 4.90 -10.01 19.52
CA VAL A 63 4.02 -10.73 18.59
C VAL A 63 4.69 -11.97 18.05
N SER A 64 3.88 -12.92 17.57
CA SER A 64 4.39 -14.08 16.87
C SER A 64 5.05 -13.68 15.54
N ARG A 65 6.04 -14.46 15.10
CA ARG A 65 6.69 -14.29 13.79
C ARG A 65 5.68 -14.26 12.64
N GLY A 66 4.62 -15.07 12.72
CA GLY A 66 3.57 -15.12 11.72
C GLY A 66 2.80 -13.80 11.58
N ILE A 67 2.43 -13.18 12.72
CA ILE A 67 1.77 -11.87 12.74
C ILE A 67 2.69 -10.79 12.17
N TRP A 68 3.98 -10.83 12.53
CA TRP A 68 4.97 -9.89 12.03
C TRP A 68 5.16 -10.00 10.51
N ILE A 69 5.32 -11.22 9.97
CA ILE A 69 5.41 -11.47 8.51
C ILE A 69 4.13 -11.01 7.81
N TYR A 70 2.97 -11.39 8.33
CA TYR A 70 1.67 -11.02 7.78
C TYR A 70 1.52 -9.50 7.70
N SER A 71 1.85 -8.77 8.76
CA SER A 71 1.77 -7.31 8.82
C SER A 71 2.70 -6.65 7.79
N PHE A 72 3.92 -7.17 7.59
CA PHE A 72 4.84 -6.68 6.55
C PHE A 72 4.27 -6.88 5.14
N ILE A 73 3.82 -8.10 4.83
CA ILE A 73 3.25 -8.44 3.52
C ILE A 73 2.01 -7.58 3.25
N HIS A 74 1.12 -7.45 4.23
CA HIS A 74 -0.09 -6.64 4.09
C HIS A 74 0.24 -5.16 3.85
N SER A 75 1.28 -4.62 4.50
CA SER A 75 1.74 -3.25 4.23
C SER A 75 2.29 -3.10 2.79
N ILE A 76 2.96 -4.12 2.26
CA ILE A 76 3.42 -4.16 0.86
C ILE A 76 2.22 -4.15 -0.10
N THR A 77 1.14 -4.90 0.17
CA THR A 77 0.00 -5.02 -0.77
C THR A 77 -0.82 -3.74 -0.89
N ILE A 78 -0.73 -2.80 0.05
CA ILE A 78 -1.46 -1.53 -0.01
C ILE A 78 -1.06 -0.70 -1.23
N TRP A 79 0.23 -0.63 -1.56
CA TRP A 79 0.75 0.16 -2.67
C TRP A 79 0.25 -0.27 -4.07
N PRO A 80 0.35 -1.55 -4.48
CA PRO A 80 -0.17 -1.98 -5.77
C PRO A 80 -1.71 -1.96 -5.82
N THR A 81 -2.39 -2.21 -4.70
CA THR A 81 -3.86 -2.17 -4.67
C THR A 81 -4.39 -0.75 -4.80
N ILE A 82 -3.82 0.24 -4.09
CA ILE A 82 -4.21 1.65 -4.24
C ILE A 82 -3.90 2.17 -5.66
N ALA A 83 -2.77 1.75 -6.25
CA ALA A 83 -2.45 2.05 -7.65
C ALA A 83 -3.54 1.53 -8.59
N GLY A 84 -3.96 0.27 -8.40
CA GLY A 84 -5.04 -0.35 -9.17
C GLY A 84 -6.36 0.40 -9.05
N VAL A 85 -6.73 0.86 -7.85
CA VAL A 85 -7.92 1.69 -7.63
C VAL A 85 -7.80 3.01 -8.42
N LEU A 86 -6.72 3.77 -8.21
CA LEU A 86 -6.55 5.10 -8.80
C LEU A 86 -6.50 5.05 -10.33
N VAL A 87 -5.75 4.08 -10.89
CA VAL A 87 -5.67 3.88 -12.35
C VAL A 87 -7.03 3.48 -12.91
N SER A 88 -7.78 2.60 -12.23
CA SER A 88 -9.12 2.20 -12.67
C SER A 88 -10.09 3.37 -12.68
N MET A 89 -10.07 4.21 -11.63
CA MET A 89 -10.87 5.43 -11.56
C MET A 89 -10.50 6.42 -12.67
N LEU A 90 -9.21 6.64 -12.94
CA LEU A 90 -8.76 7.51 -14.04
C LEU A 90 -9.19 7.01 -15.41
N ILE A 91 -9.13 5.70 -15.66
CA ILE A 91 -9.59 5.10 -16.91
C ILE A 91 -11.10 5.27 -17.09
N LEU A 92 -11.88 5.09 -16.01
CA LEU A 92 -13.33 5.28 -16.04
C LEU A 92 -13.71 6.76 -16.23
N ALA A 93 -12.99 7.67 -15.58
CA ALA A 93 -13.21 9.13 -15.65
C ALA A 93 -12.68 9.76 -16.95
N ARG A 94 -11.81 9.07 -17.70
CA ARG A 94 -11.14 9.57 -18.91
C ARG A 94 -12.08 10.32 -19.89
N PRO A 95 -13.28 9.82 -20.26
CA PRO A 95 -14.15 10.53 -21.20
C PRO A 95 -14.60 11.90 -20.66
N HIS A 96 -14.88 11.99 -19.37
CA HIS A 96 -15.28 13.24 -18.72
C HIS A 96 -14.12 14.23 -18.67
N ILE A 97 -12.91 13.77 -18.35
CA ILE A 97 -11.69 14.60 -18.33
C ILE A 97 -11.41 15.17 -19.72
N ILE A 98 -11.53 14.36 -20.77
CA ILE A 98 -11.31 14.81 -22.16
C ILE A 98 -12.36 15.85 -22.55
N ALA A 99 -13.62 15.67 -22.13
CA ALA A 99 -14.71 16.58 -22.46
C ALA A 99 -14.59 17.95 -21.75
N THR A 100 -13.97 18.02 -20.57
CA THR A 100 -13.84 19.26 -19.80
C THR A 100 -12.56 20.03 -20.07
N MET A 101 -11.54 19.40 -20.67
CA MET A 101 -10.29 20.09 -20.99
C MET A 101 -10.42 20.89 -22.29
N LYS A 102 -10.19 22.20 -22.18
CA LYS A 102 -10.21 23.12 -23.32
C LYS A 102 -9.03 22.86 -24.27
N SER A 103 -9.26 23.11 -25.56
CA SER A 103 -8.31 22.84 -26.64
C SER A 103 -7.16 23.85 -26.77
N ASP A 104 -7.25 24.98 -26.07
CA ASP A 104 -6.25 26.06 -26.02
C ASP A 104 -5.13 25.79 -24.99
N LEU A 105 -5.30 24.78 -24.13
CA LEU A 105 -4.25 24.37 -23.20
C LEU A 105 -3.13 23.60 -23.94
N PRO A 106 -1.86 23.74 -23.50
CA PRO A 106 -0.73 23.04 -24.10
C PRO A 106 -0.82 21.50 -23.92
N LEU A 107 -1.70 21.03 -23.05
CA LEU A 107 -1.77 19.63 -22.63
C LEU A 107 -3.14 19.04 -22.97
N ARG A 108 -3.17 18.06 -23.88
CA ARG A 108 -4.40 17.36 -24.29
C ARG A 108 -4.89 16.44 -23.17
N GLY A 109 -6.20 16.28 -23.03
CA GLY A 109 -6.77 15.47 -21.93
C GLY A 109 -6.36 14.00 -21.92
N MET A 110 -6.12 13.40 -23.08
CA MET A 110 -5.56 12.04 -23.13
C MET A 110 -4.12 11.98 -22.59
N THR A 111 -3.30 12.97 -22.94
CA THR A 111 -1.93 13.10 -22.43
C THR A 111 -1.92 13.29 -20.92
N TYR A 112 -2.81 14.14 -20.40
CA TYR A 112 -2.97 14.37 -18.97
C TYR A 112 -3.26 13.07 -18.21
N VAL A 113 -4.27 12.31 -18.65
CA VAL A 113 -4.64 11.04 -18.02
C VAL A 113 -3.47 10.04 -18.05
N ASN A 114 -2.73 9.97 -19.16
CA ASN A 114 -1.58 9.07 -19.27
C ASN A 114 -0.43 9.48 -18.33
N ILE A 115 -0.16 10.78 -18.19
CA ILE A 115 0.84 11.29 -17.23
C ILE A 115 0.43 10.91 -15.79
N CYS A 116 -0.83 11.12 -15.40
CA CYS A 116 -1.30 10.74 -14.08
C CYS A 116 -1.14 9.24 -13.82
N ILE A 117 -1.53 8.38 -14.76
CA ILE A 117 -1.35 6.93 -14.66
C ILE A 117 0.13 6.57 -14.51
N LEU A 118 1.01 7.18 -15.32
CA LEU A 118 2.44 6.94 -15.25
C LEU A 118 3.02 7.31 -13.88
N VAL A 119 2.68 8.50 -13.38
CA VAL A 119 3.14 8.97 -12.07
C VAL A 119 2.67 8.02 -10.96
N ILE A 120 1.40 7.60 -10.99
CA ILE A 120 0.86 6.63 -10.01
C ILE A 120 1.69 5.36 -10.05
N ILE A 121 1.86 4.74 -11.23
CA ILE A 121 2.59 3.46 -11.38
C ILE A 121 4.03 3.59 -10.88
N VAL A 122 4.74 4.66 -11.25
CA VAL A 122 6.14 4.87 -10.87
C VAL A 122 6.26 5.05 -9.36
N VAL A 123 5.46 5.94 -8.76
CA VAL A 123 5.54 6.23 -7.33
C VAL A 123 5.15 5.00 -6.52
N THR A 124 4.00 4.38 -6.80
CA THR A 124 3.56 3.21 -6.05
C THR A 124 4.48 2.01 -6.27
N GLY A 125 5.04 1.87 -7.48
CA GLY A 125 6.01 0.82 -7.80
C GLY A 125 7.30 0.99 -7.00
N ALA A 126 7.86 2.20 -6.98
CA ALA A 126 9.05 2.53 -6.18
C ALA A 126 8.81 2.26 -4.69
N THR A 127 7.68 2.71 -4.13
CA THR A 127 7.38 2.47 -2.71
C THR A 127 7.17 0.99 -2.42
N THR A 128 6.53 0.23 -3.31
CA THR A 128 6.41 -1.24 -3.17
C THR A 128 7.80 -1.88 -3.12
N MET A 129 8.72 -1.48 -4.00
CA MET A 129 10.09 -2.01 -4.02
C MET A 129 10.86 -1.68 -2.73
N LEU A 130 10.69 -0.48 -2.18
CA LEU A 130 11.30 -0.10 -0.91
C LEU A 130 10.80 -1.01 0.23
N PHE A 131 9.48 -1.18 0.36
CA PHE A 131 8.91 -2.05 1.39
C PHE A 131 9.31 -3.53 1.22
N VAL A 132 9.42 -4.03 -0.01
CA VAL A 132 9.93 -5.38 -0.28
C VAL A 132 11.39 -5.52 0.14
N ARG A 133 12.24 -4.54 -0.21
CA ARG A 133 13.64 -4.54 0.21
C ARG A 133 13.77 -4.52 1.73
N ASP A 134 12.98 -3.67 2.40
CA ASP A 134 13.01 -3.54 3.85
C ASP A 134 12.52 -4.84 4.54
N PHE A 135 11.50 -5.50 3.97
CA PHE A 135 11.05 -6.81 4.42
C PHE A 135 12.13 -7.89 4.29
N LEU A 136 12.83 -7.95 3.15
CA LEU A 136 13.92 -8.90 2.93
C LEU A 136 15.09 -8.65 3.89
N SER A 137 15.43 -7.38 4.11
CA SER A 137 16.46 -6.99 5.08
C SER A 137 16.07 -7.40 6.50
N ALA A 138 14.84 -7.12 6.91
CA ALA A 138 14.34 -7.50 8.22
C ALA A 138 14.29 -9.03 8.40
N LEU A 139 13.88 -9.78 7.37
CA LEU A 139 13.92 -11.24 7.38
C LEU A 139 15.35 -11.78 7.56
N ALA A 140 16.33 -11.21 6.86
CA ALA A 140 17.72 -11.60 6.99
C ALA A 140 18.27 -11.31 8.40
N GLN A 141 17.96 -10.14 8.96
CA GLN A 141 18.39 -9.73 10.29
C GLN A 141 17.77 -10.59 11.39
N THR A 142 16.45 -10.82 11.34
CA THR A 142 15.77 -11.73 12.29
C THR A 142 16.29 -13.15 12.21
N ALA A 143 16.58 -13.67 11.01
CA ALA A 143 17.16 -15.00 10.84
C ALA A 143 18.58 -15.10 11.43
N ALA A 144 19.35 -14.01 11.39
CA ALA A 144 20.67 -13.92 12.01
C ALA A 144 20.63 -13.61 13.51
N GLY A 145 19.44 -13.43 14.11
CA GLY A 145 19.29 -13.03 15.51
C GLY A 145 19.75 -11.59 15.80
N VAL A 146 19.93 -10.78 14.75
CA VAL A 146 20.38 -9.39 14.87
C VAL A 146 19.18 -8.51 15.16
N ALA A 147 19.28 -7.75 16.25
CA ALA A 147 18.26 -6.78 16.61
C ALA A 147 18.20 -5.65 15.57
N TYR A 148 16.98 -5.21 15.24
CA TYR A 148 16.79 -4.04 14.39
C TYR A 148 15.56 -3.28 14.83
N ASN A 149 15.63 -1.97 14.65
CA ASN A 149 14.56 -1.03 14.90
C ASN A 149 14.50 -0.06 13.74
N VAL A 150 13.28 0.20 13.28
CA VAL A 150 12.99 1.26 12.33
C VAL A 150 12.62 2.55 13.07
#